data_AF-A0A7G9P1J3-F1
#
_entry.id   AF-A0A7G9P1J3-F1
#
_cell.length_a   1.000
_cell.length_b   1.000
_cell.length_c   1.000
_cell.angle_alpha   90.00
_cell.angle_beta   90.00
_cell.angle_gamma   90.00
#
_symmetry.space_group_name_H-M   'P 1'
#
loop_
_entity.id
_entity.type
_entity.pdbx_description
1 polymer ?
#
loop_
_entity_poly.entity_id
_entity_poly.type
_entity_poly.pdbx_seq_one_letter_code
_entity_poly.pdbx_strand_id
1 'polypeptide(L)' 'MSKSTKQGLEAMAKSAMGAGMLTYADLAATLNIGDRTVRRWVAEGTLPPPDLRLRGIVRWRPETIERWLNKQGEKR' A
#
# COMPACT_ATOMS: atom_id res chain seq x y z
N MET A 1 15.51 -15.11 4.88
CA MET A 1 15.65 -13.65 4.68
C MET A 1 14.32 -12.99 5.07
N SER A 2 14.11 -12.73 6.36
CA SER A 2 12.83 -12.24 6.92
C SER A 2 13.11 -11.10 7.89
N LYS A 3 13.22 -9.87 7.38
CA LYS A 3 13.36 -8.66 8.22
C LYS A 3 12.53 -7.44 7.75
N SER A 4 11.72 -7.54 6.69
CA SER A 4 11.03 -6.36 6.12
C SER A 4 9.59 -6.13 6.59
N THR A 5 8.96 -7.05 7.33
CA THR A 5 7.55 -6.88 7.70
C THR A 5 7.34 -5.94 8.89
N LYS A 6 8.36 -5.73 9.75
CA LYS A 6 8.23 -4.86 10.93
C LYS A 6 8.35 -3.37 10.62
N GLN A 7 9.17 -3.00 9.64
CA GLN A 7 9.45 -1.59 9.31
C GLN A 7 8.31 -0.93 8.48
N GLY A 8 7.57 -1.72 7.69
CA GLY A 8 6.39 -1.23 6.95
C GLY A 8 5.20 -0.88 7.85
N LEU A 9 5.04 -1.58 8.98
CA LEU A 9 3.97 -1.33 9.96
C LEU A 9 4.18 0.00 10.72
N GLU A 10 5.44 0.35 11.03
CA GLU A 10 5.79 1.60 11.71
C GLU A 10 5.64 2.83 10.79
N ALA A 11 5.90 2.67 9.49
CA ALA A 11 5.66 3.71 8.49
C ALA A 11 4.15 3.98 8.29
N MET A 12 3.30 2.94 8.37
CA MET A 12 1.85 3.09 8.38
C MET A 12 1.37 3.86 9.60
N ALA A 13 1.86 3.57 10.81
CA ALA A 13 1.50 4.33 12.00
C ALA A 13 1.88 5.82 11.91
N LYS A 14 2.97 6.14 11.20
CA LYS A 14 3.46 7.52 11.08
C LYS A 14 2.76 8.36 9.99
N SER A 15 2.17 7.73 8.96
CA SER A 15 1.36 8.44 7.94
C SER A 15 -0.16 8.29 8.14
N ALA A 16 -0.62 7.24 8.82
CA ALA A 16 -2.03 7.02 9.14
C ALA A 16 -2.56 7.96 10.23
N MET A 17 -1.68 8.55 11.07
CA MET A 17 -2.07 9.54 12.07
C MET A 17 -2.41 10.93 11.49
N GLY A 18 -2.72 11.02 10.18
CA GLY A 18 -3.11 12.24 9.49
C GLY A 18 -4.19 12.04 8.42
N ALA A 19 -5.27 11.32 8.71
CA ALA A 19 -6.60 11.44 8.07
C ALA A 19 -6.67 11.49 6.51
N GLY A 20 -5.71 10.92 5.79
CA GLY A 20 -5.61 10.99 4.34
C GLY A 20 -5.60 9.63 3.66
N MET A 21 -6.29 9.50 2.53
CA MET A 21 -6.14 8.34 1.67
C MET A 21 -4.71 8.25 1.12
N LEU A 22 -4.17 7.04 1.02
CA LEU A 22 -2.84 6.75 0.52
C LEU A 22 -2.74 7.00 -0.98
N THR A 23 -1.64 7.62 -1.40
CA THR A 23 -1.25 7.79 -2.80
C THR A 23 -0.30 6.68 -3.26
N TYR A 24 0.06 6.69 -4.54
CA TYR A 24 1.13 5.84 -5.06
C TYR A 24 2.47 6.03 -4.33
N ALA A 25 2.80 7.26 -3.95
CA ALA A 25 4.05 7.56 -3.25
C ALA A 25 4.04 6.98 -1.84
N ASP A 26 2.91 7.09 -1.13
CA ASP A 26 2.76 6.50 0.21
C ASP A 26 2.85 4.98 0.14
N LEU A 27 2.20 4.37 -0.86
CA LEU A 27 2.30 2.92 -1.10
C LEU A 27 3.73 2.48 -1.43
N ALA A 28 4.44 3.23 -2.27
CA ALA A 28 5.82 2.96 -2.64
C ALA A 28 6.74 2.99 -1.42
N ALA A 29 6.63 4.04 -0.59
CA ALA A 29 7.36 4.17 0.66
C ALA A 29 7.01 3.03 1.65
N THR A 30 5.73 2.69 1.76
CA THR A 30 5.24 1.64 2.67
C THR A 30 5.79 0.25 2.30
N LEU A 31 5.77 -0.07 1.02
CA LEU A 31 6.23 -1.36 0.50
C LEU A 31 7.75 -1.38 0.27
N ASN A 32 8.43 -0.24 0.46
CA ASN A 32 9.84 -0.02 0.15
C ASN A 32 10.20 -0.47 -1.28
N ILE A 33 9.35 -0.09 -2.25
CA ILE A 33 9.54 -0.35 -3.68
C ILE A 33 9.39 0.94 -4.49
N GLY A 34 9.84 0.95 -5.74
CA GLY A 34 9.68 2.12 -6.61
C GLY A 34 8.22 2.35 -7.04
N ASP A 35 7.84 3.61 -7.26
CA ASP A 35 6.52 4.02 -7.81
C ASP A 35 6.15 3.24 -9.08
N ARG A 36 7.12 3.03 -9.98
CA ARG A 36 6.90 2.27 -11.22
C ARG A 36 6.48 0.83 -10.94
N THR A 37 7.02 0.20 -9.91
CA THR A 37 6.65 -1.15 -9.47
C THR A 37 5.24 -1.15 -8.89
N VAL A 38 4.90 -0.16 -8.05
CA VAL A 38 3.53 -0.02 -7.52
C VAL A 38 2.52 0.13 -8.65
N ARG A 39 2.76 1.05 -9.61
CA ARG A 39 1.88 1.24 -10.77
C ARG A 39 1.71 -0.02 -11.59
N ARG A 40 2.80 -0.74 -11.82
CA ARG A 40 2.79 -2.02 -12.52
C ARG A 40 1.95 -3.06 -11.76
N TRP A 41 2.14 -3.20 -10.45
CA TRP A 41 1.36 -4.14 -9.63
C TRP A 41 -0.13 -3.80 -9.55
N VAL A 42 -0.47 -2.51 -9.59
CA VAL A 42 -1.88 -2.08 -9.72
C VAL A 42 -2.43 -2.45 -11.09
N ALA A 43 -1.67 -2.27 -12.16
CA ALA A 43 -2.08 -2.67 -13.52
C ALA A 43 -2.20 -4.20 -13.67
N GLU A 44 -1.32 -4.96 -13.01
CA GLU A 44 -1.33 -6.44 -13.01
C GLU A 44 -2.40 -7.02 -12.07
N GLY A 45 -3.05 -6.21 -11.23
CA GLY A 45 -4.04 -6.69 -10.26
C GLY A 45 -3.45 -7.40 -9.03
N THR A 46 -2.15 -7.27 -8.82
CA THR A 46 -1.45 -7.83 -7.64
C THR A 46 -1.80 -7.06 -6.37
N LEU A 47 -1.93 -5.74 -6.49
CA LEU A 47 -2.41 -4.86 -5.43
C LEU A 47 -3.95 -4.78 -5.41
N PRO A 48 -4.57 -4.49 -4.26
CA PRO A 48 -6.01 -4.31 -4.20
C PRO A 48 -6.42 -3.11 -5.07
N PRO A 49 -7.63 -3.16 -5.66
CA PRO A 49 -8.14 -2.05 -6.45
C PRO A 49 -8.21 -0.77 -5.61
N PRO A 50 -7.97 0.40 -6.22
CA PRO A 50 -8.06 1.67 -5.52
C PRO A 50 -9.48 1.96 -5.07
N ASP A 51 -9.62 2.40 -3.83
CA ASP A 51 -10.91 2.84 -3.27
C ASP A 51 -11.43 4.09 -3.97
N LEU A 52 -10.54 4.95 -4.47
CA LEU A 52 -10.91 6.15 -5.21
C LEU A 52 -10.08 6.27 -6.49
N ARG A 53 -10.79 6.36 -7.62
CA ARG A 53 -10.22 6.67 -8.93
C ARG A 53 -10.99 7.81 -9.56
N LEU A 54 -10.44 9.02 -9.50
CA LEU A 54 -11.08 10.22 -10.04
C LEU A 54 -10.11 11.00 -10.92
N ARG A 55 -10.39 11.11 -12.22
CA ARG A 55 -9.61 11.92 -13.19
C ARG A 55 -8.08 11.70 -13.10
N GLY A 56 -7.63 10.45 -12.94
CA GLY A 56 -6.21 10.11 -12.82
C GLY A 56 -5.63 10.19 -11.42
N ILE A 57 -6.39 10.71 -10.45
CA ILE A 57 -6.08 10.58 -9.03
C ILE A 57 -6.48 9.18 -8.59
N VAL A 58 -5.51 8.44 -8.06
CA VAL A 58 -5.71 7.09 -7.54
C VAL A 58 -5.34 7.10 -6.08
N ARG A 59 -6.26 6.65 -5.24
CA ARG A 59 -6.11 6.66 -3.79
C ARG A 59 -6.67 5.40 -3.16
N TRP A 60 -6.04 4.97 -2.08
CA TRP A 60 -6.44 3.82 -1.28
C TRP A 60 -6.74 4.25 0.14
N ARG A 61 -7.71 3.59 0.77
CA ARG A 61 -7.82 3.68 2.22
C ARG A 61 -6.68 2.88 2.85
N PRO A 62 -6.08 3.37 3.94
CA PRO A 62 -5.10 2.61 4.72
C PRO A 62 -5.62 1.19 5.05
N GLU A 63 -6.87 1.10 5.51
CA GLU A 63 -7.54 -0.16 5.87
C GLU A 63 -7.55 -1.20 4.74
N THR A 64 -7.71 -0.76 3.48
CA THR A 64 -7.73 -1.66 2.33
C THR A 64 -6.36 -2.31 2.12
N ILE A 65 -5.29 -1.53 2.29
CA ILE A 65 -3.91 -2.01 2.17
C ILE A 65 -3.54 -2.90 3.36
N GLU A 66 -3.95 -2.53 4.58
CA GLU A 66 -3.75 -3.34 5.79
C GLU A 66 -4.38 -4.73 5.65
N ARG A 67 -5.66 -4.78 5.24
CA ARG A 67 -6.34 -6.06 5.00
C ARG A 67 -5.65 -6.91 3.94
N TRP A 68 -5.16 -6.29 2.87
CA TRP A 68 -4.42 -7.00 1.83
C TRP A 68 -3.09 -7.55 2.35
N LEU A 69 -2.31 -6.75 3.09
CA LEU A 69 -1.04 -7.18 3.69
C LEU A 69 -1.24 -8.36 4.65
N ASN A 70 -2.26 -8.28 5.52
CA ASN A 70 -2.60 -9.37 6.44
C ASN A 70 -2.94 -10.66 5.68
N LYS A 71 -3.73 -10.56 4.60
CA LYS A 71 -4.09 -11.71 3.75
C LYS A 71 -2.87 -12.34 3.04
N GLN A 72 -1.87 -11.54 2.67
CA GLN A 72 -0.63 -12.07 2.08
C GLN A 72 0.26 -12.77 3.12
N GLY A 73 0.28 -12.25 4.35
CA GLY A 73 1.06 -12.82 5.46
C GLY A 73 0.52 -14.17 5.96
N GLU A 74 -0.79 -14.39 5.88
CA GLU A 74 -1.47 -15.64 6.29
C GLU A 74 -1.27 -16.79 5.29
N LYS A 75 -0.86 -16.48 4.04
CA LYS A 75 -0.67 -17.47 2.98
C LYS A 75 0.67 -18.21 3.05
N ARG A 76 1.31 -18.26 4.23
CA ARG A 76 2.66 -18.79 4.44
C ARG A 76 2.67 -20.08 5.25
#